data_AF-A0A2T0BSU9-F1
#
_entry.id   AF-A0A2T0BSU9-F1
#
_cell.length_a   1.000
_cell.length_b   1.000
_cell.length_c   1.000
_cell.angle_alpha   90.00
_cell.angle_beta   90.00
_cell.angle_gamma   90.00
#
_symmetry.space_group_name_H-M   'P 1'
#
loop_
_entity.id
_entity.type
_entity.pdbx_description
1 polymer ?
#
loop_
_entity_poly.entity_id
_entity_poly.type
_entity_poly.pdbx_seq_one_letter_code
_entity_poly.pdbx_strand_id
1 'polypeptide(L)'
;MDNEHEHHTHDHDCHGDDVTYGHGHCHGGEHHAHIHDTLNGAEDKEERTLKILLGHWIEHNKSHEEGFLEWVSKAKNMGKVETSQFIEKAVEFMKQADDMLKKAEEHM
;
A
#
# COMPACT_ATOMS: atom_id res chain seq x y z
N MET A 1 34.90 -22.94 -31.52
CA MET A 1 34.61 -21.49 -31.68
C MET A 1 33.53 -21.22 -30.68
N ASP A 2 33.97 -21.16 -29.43
CA ASP A 2 33.13 -21.29 -28.26
C ASP A 2 33.12 -19.89 -27.66
N ASN A 3 32.00 -19.22 -27.89
CA ASN A 3 31.79 -17.85 -27.47
C ASN A 3 31.50 -17.87 -25.98
N GLU A 4 32.57 -17.77 -25.19
CA GLU A 4 32.58 -17.77 -23.73
C GLU A 4 31.78 -16.55 -23.26
N HIS A 5 30.53 -16.79 -22.87
CA HIS A 5 29.63 -15.74 -22.38
C HIS A 5 30.00 -15.45 -20.92
N GLU A 6 30.96 -14.54 -20.74
CA GLU A 6 31.34 -14.06 -19.41
C GLU A 6 30.14 -13.36 -18.75
N HIS A 7 29.60 -14.03 -17.73
CA HIS A 7 28.43 -13.62 -16.96
C HIS A 7 28.81 -12.46 -16.04
N HIS A 8 28.59 -11.23 -16.52
CA HIS A 8 28.76 -10.03 -15.71
C HIS A 8 27.62 -9.89 -14.70
N THR A 9 27.91 -10.22 -13.44
CA THR A 9 27.09 -9.84 -12.29
C THR A 9 27.24 -8.34 -12.06
N HIS A 10 26.15 -7.58 -12.20
CA HIS A 10 26.13 -6.15 -11.92
C HIS A 10 25.76 -5.92 -10.45
N ASP A 11 26.76 -5.58 -9.63
CA ASP A 11 26.58 -5.03 -8.29
C ASP A 11 26.38 -3.52 -8.41
N HIS A 12 25.28 -2.99 -7.89
CA HIS A 12 24.98 -1.55 -7.89
C HIS A 12 25.42 -0.93 -6.56
N ASP A 13 26.50 -0.14 -6.61
CA ASP A 13 26.99 0.67 -5.48
C ASP A 13 26.38 2.09 -5.54
N CYS A 14 25.35 2.32 -4.72
CA CYS A 14 24.81 3.64 -4.40
C CYS A 14 25.69 4.33 -3.35
N HIS A 15 26.12 5.57 -3.65
CA HIS A 15 27.08 6.35 -2.88
C HIS A 15 26.68 6.54 -1.41
N GLY A 16 27.58 6.13 -0.51
CA GLY A 16 27.44 6.30 0.94
C GLY A 16 27.79 7.70 1.43
N ASP A 17 26.99 8.17 2.39
CA ASP A 17 27.46 9.02 3.49
C ASP A 17 27.75 8.06 4.66
N ASP A 18 29.04 7.84 4.87
CA ASP A 18 29.75 7.36 6.07
C ASP A 18 28.94 6.59 7.14
N VAL A 19 28.77 5.27 6.97
CA VAL A 19 29.15 4.25 7.96
C VAL A 19 29.18 2.87 7.30
N THR A 20 30.30 2.17 7.48
CA THR A 20 30.69 0.94 6.80
C THR A 20 29.93 -0.29 7.33
N TYR A 21 29.15 -0.98 6.49
CA TYR A 21 29.13 -2.45 6.31
C TYR A 21 28.04 -2.82 5.30
N GLY A 22 28.47 -3.26 4.12
CA GLY A 22 27.62 -3.40 2.94
C GLY A 22 26.66 -4.59 2.92
N HIS A 23 25.68 -4.51 2.02
CA HIS A 23 25.15 -5.65 1.28
C HIS A 23 24.18 -5.18 0.17
N GLY A 24 24.55 -5.36 -1.11
CA GLY A 24 23.64 -5.33 -2.25
C GLY A 24 22.95 -6.69 -2.39
N HIS A 25 21.65 -6.72 -2.67
CA HIS A 25 20.91 -7.95 -2.99
C HIS A 25 20.04 -7.77 -4.23
N CYS A 26 20.36 -8.55 -5.26
CA CYS A 26 19.55 -8.73 -6.47
C CYS A 26 18.58 -9.89 -6.26
N HIS A 27 17.27 -9.65 -6.37
CA HIS A 27 16.27 -10.71 -6.40
C HIS A 27 15.80 -10.95 -7.84
N GLY A 28 16.35 -12.01 -8.44
CA GLY A 28 15.64 -12.78 -9.44
C GLY A 28 14.42 -13.44 -8.78
N GLY A 29 13.25 -12.86 -9.03
CA GLY A 29 11.96 -13.45 -8.69
C GLY A 29 11.12 -13.49 -9.96
N GLU A 30 10.77 -14.70 -10.39
CA GLU A 30 9.72 -14.92 -11.37
C GLU A 30 8.41 -14.24 -10.88
N HIS A 31 7.61 -13.76 -11.84
CA HIS A 31 6.28 -13.13 -11.68
C HIS A 31 6.23 -11.67 -11.20
N HIS A 32 6.17 -10.74 -12.16
CA HIS A 32 4.86 -10.15 -12.50
C HIS A 32 4.91 -9.72 -13.97
N ALA A 33 4.21 -10.47 -14.82
CA ALA A 33 3.91 -10.04 -16.17
C ALA A 33 3.10 -8.75 -16.06
N HIS A 34 3.75 -7.59 -16.21
CA HIS A 34 3.06 -6.39 -16.66
C HIS A 34 2.62 -6.67 -18.10
N ILE A 35 1.47 -7.31 -18.24
CA ILE A 35 0.70 -7.22 -19.47
C ILE A 35 0.35 -5.75 -19.61
N HIS A 36 1.20 -4.99 -20.31
CA HIS A 36 0.80 -3.71 -20.85
C HIS A 36 -0.13 -4.04 -22.02
N ASP A 37 -1.39 -4.34 -21.66
CA ASP A 37 -2.53 -4.47 -22.56
C ASP A 37 -2.71 -3.11 -23.24
N THR A 38 -1.86 -2.93 -24.23
CA THR A 38 -1.94 -1.90 -25.23
C THR A 38 -2.99 -2.46 -26.15
N LEU A 39 -4.25 -2.07 -25.97
CA LEU A 39 -5.37 -2.12 -26.92
C LEU A 39 -6.68 -2.04 -26.13
N ASN A 40 -7.05 -0.83 -25.68
CA ASN A 40 -8.40 -0.25 -25.56
C ASN A 40 -8.36 0.93 -24.58
N GLY A 41 -8.89 2.09 -25.03
CA GLY A 41 -9.18 3.37 -24.36
C GLY A 41 -8.44 3.77 -23.07
N ALA A 42 -7.94 5.00 -23.00
CA ALA A 42 -7.52 5.60 -21.72
C ALA A 42 -8.61 5.53 -20.63
N GLU A 43 -9.89 5.60 -21.04
CA GLU A 43 -11.07 5.40 -20.17
C GLU A 43 -11.05 4.04 -19.45
N ASP A 44 -10.66 2.95 -20.12
CA ASP A 44 -10.58 1.62 -19.50
C ASP A 44 -9.44 1.52 -18.47
N LYS A 45 -8.35 2.27 -18.65
CA LYS A 45 -7.21 2.26 -17.72
C LYS A 45 -7.52 2.97 -16.43
N GLU A 46 -8.19 4.11 -16.52
CA GLU A 46 -8.60 4.92 -15.37
C GLU A 46 -9.68 4.19 -14.57
N GLU A 47 -10.65 3.55 -15.23
CA GLU A 47 -11.69 2.74 -14.59
C GLU A 47 -11.11 1.51 -13.86
N ARG A 48 -10.22 0.75 -14.51
CA ARG A 48 -9.51 -0.37 -13.88
C ARG A 48 -8.68 0.10 -12.68
N THR A 49 -8.01 1.25 -12.81
CA THR A 49 -7.22 1.84 -11.72
C THR A 49 -8.12 2.25 -10.55
N LEU A 50 -9.25 2.90 -10.83
CA LEU A 50 -10.21 3.32 -9.80
C LEU A 50 -10.75 2.11 -9.04
N LYS A 51 -11.10 1.01 -9.73
CA LYS A 51 -11.56 -0.22 -9.08
C LYS A 51 -10.53 -0.79 -8.09
N ILE A 52 -9.25 -0.80 -8.47
CA ILE A 52 -8.16 -1.24 -7.58
C ILE A 52 -8.02 -0.28 -6.38
N LEU A 53 -8.09 1.03 -6.62
CA LEU A 53 -7.98 2.04 -5.57
C LEU A 53 -9.11 1.94 -4.54
N LEU A 54 -10.35 1.71 -4.97
CA LEU A 54 -11.50 1.55 -4.07
C LEU A 54 -11.28 0.41 -3.07
N GLY A 55 -10.87 -0.77 -3.56
CA GLY A 55 -10.55 -1.90 -2.69
C GLY A 55 -9.37 -1.62 -1.75
N HIS A 56 -8.34 -0.94 -2.25
CA HIS A 56 -7.18 -0.56 -1.43
C HIS A 56 -7.53 0.43 -0.31
N TRP A 57 -8.37 1.43 -0.59
CA TRP A 57 -8.79 2.41 0.41
C TRP A 57 -9.63 1.77 1.52
N ILE A 58 -10.57 0.87 1.18
CA ILE A 58 -11.36 0.13 2.17
C ILE A 58 -10.44 -0.68 3.10
N GLU A 59 -9.46 -1.39 2.53
CA GLU A 59 -8.55 -2.20 3.34
C GLU A 59 -7.63 -1.34 4.22
N HIS A 60 -7.15 -0.22 3.67
CA HIS A 60 -6.33 0.73 4.42
C HIS A 60 -7.09 1.38 5.58
N ASN A 61 -8.37 1.72 5.36
CA ASN A 61 -9.25 2.27 6.39
C ASN A 61 -9.44 1.29 7.54
N LYS A 62 -9.69 0.00 7.28
CA LYS A 62 -9.75 -1.02 8.34
C LYS A 62 -8.48 -1.07 9.19
N SER A 63 -7.30 -1.00 8.57
CA SER A 63 -6.03 -0.97 9.31
C SER A 63 -5.94 0.27 10.22
N HIS A 64 -6.40 1.43 9.73
CA HIS A 64 -6.50 2.64 10.54
C HIS A 64 -7.53 2.52 11.67
N GLU A 65 -8.69 1.90 11.43
CA GLU A 65 -9.70 1.66 12.46
C GLU A 65 -9.13 0.83 13.63
N GLU A 66 -8.41 -0.25 13.33
CA GLU A 66 -7.76 -1.08 14.34
C GLU A 66 -6.76 -0.28 15.18
N GLY A 67 -5.90 0.50 14.52
CA GLY A 67 -4.94 1.37 15.20
C GLY A 67 -5.64 2.44 16.05
N PHE A 68 -6.73 3.01 15.56
CA PHE A 68 -7.49 4.01 16.30
C PHE A 68 -8.15 3.40 17.54
N LEU A 69 -8.76 2.21 17.43
CA LEU A 69 -9.36 1.50 18.56
C LEU A 69 -8.33 1.15 19.66
N GLU A 70 -7.09 0.81 19.27
CA GLU A 70 -6.00 0.64 20.23
C GLU A 70 -5.74 1.96 20.99
N TRP A 71 -5.69 3.08 20.27
CA TRP A 71 -5.46 4.40 20.85
C TRP A 71 -6.64 4.94 21.67
N VAL A 72 -7.87 4.56 21.35
CA VAL A 72 -9.05 4.82 22.22
C VAL A 72 -8.80 4.23 23.60
N SER A 73 -8.37 2.97 23.66
CA SER A 73 -8.10 2.27 24.91
C SER A 73 -6.96 2.93 25.68
N LYS A 74 -5.86 3.27 24.99
CA LYS A 74 -4.73 3.99 25.59
C LYS A 74 -5.15 5.38 26.10
N ALA A 75 -5.94 6.13 25.34
CA ALA A 75 -6.40 7.46 25.72
C ALA A 75 -7.28 7.42 26.98
N LYS A 76 -8.18 6.43 27.10
CA LYS A 76 -8.96 6.20 28.32
C LYS A 76 -8.06 5.92 29.53
N ASN A 77 -7.05 5.06 29.36
CA ASN A 77 -6.09 4.74 30.42
C ASN A 77 -5.25 5.95 30.86
N MET A 78 -5.00 6.90 29.96
CA MET A 78 -4.33 8.17 30.25
C MET A 78 -5.25 9.23 30.87
N GLY A 79 -6.53 8.91 31.14
CA GLY A 79 -7.53 9.88 31.62
C GLY A 79 -7.97 10.89 30.58
N LYS A 80 -7.61 10.70 29.30
CA LYS A 80 -7.97 11.58 28.17
C LYS A 80 -9.30 11.14 27.56
N VAL A 81 -10.35 11.17 28.37
CA VAL A 81 -11.67 10.62 28.02
C VAL A 81 -12.26 11.32 26.78
N GLU A 82 -12.26 12.65 26.75
CA GLU A 82 -12.80 13.40 25.61
C GLU A 82 -12.02 13.12 24.32
N THR A 83 -10.68 13.04 24.38
CA THR A 83 -9.85 12.62 23.25
C THR A 83 -10.24 11.24 22.75
N SER A 84 -10.47 10.28 23.65
CA SER A 84 -10.87 8.93 23.27
C SER A 84 -12.23 8.91 22.55
N GLN A 85 -13.17 9.76 22.96
CA GLN A 85 -14.48 9.89 22.31
C GLN A 85 -14.36 10.44 20.88
N PHE A 86 -13.50 11.42 20.66
CA PHE A 86 -13.25 11.94 19.32
C PHE A 86 -12.57 10.92 18.41
N ILE A 87 -11.65 10.10 18.94
CA ILE A 87 -11.03 9.00 18.19
C ILE A 87 -12.08 7.92 17.86
N GLU A 88 -12.95 7.54 18.80
CA GLU A 88 -14.07 6.62 18.52
C GLU A 88 -14.98 7.14 17.41
N LYS A 89 -15.28 8.44 17.41
CA LYS A 89 -16.08 9.07 16.36
C LYS A 89 -15.37 9.07 15.00
N ALA A 90 -14.05 9.23 14.98
CA ALA A 90 -13.26 9.09 13.75
C ALA A 90 -13.36 7.67 13.18
N VAL A 91 -13.34 6.64 14.03
CA VAL A 91 -13.58 5.25 13.62
C VAL A 91 -14.98 5.08 13.02
N GLU A 92 -16.01 5.67 13.62
CA GLU A 92 -17.37 5.62 13.08
C GLU A 92 -17.46 6.26 11.69
N PHE A 93 -16.85 7.43 11.49
CA PHE A 93 -16.83 8.08 10.19
C PHE A 93 -16.03 7.31 9.13
N MET A 94 -14.99 6.60 9.54
CA MET A 94 -14.22 5.75 8.64
C MET A 94 -15.05 4.55 8.17
N LYS A 95 -15.84 3.93 9.05
CA LYS A 95 -16.80 2.89 8.66
C LYS A 95 -17.85 3.39 7.68
N GLN A 96 -18.34 4.61 7.88
CA GLN A 96 -19.27 5.25 6.95
C GLN A 96 -18.61 5.52 5.59
N ALA A 97 -17.34 5.91 5.58
CA ALA A 97 -16.57 6.07 4.35
C ALA A 97 -16.42 4.72 3.62
N ASP A 98 -16.06 3.65 4.34
CA ASP A 98 -15.96 2.30 3.79
C ASP A 98 -17.26 1.82 3.16
N ASP A 99 -18.40 2.08 3.80
CA ASP A 99 -19.70 1.72 3.25
C ASP A 99 -20.01 2.49 1.96
N MET A 100 -19.59 3.75 1.85
CA MET A 100 -19.75 4.51 0.60
C MET A 100 -18.76 4.04 -0.48
N LEU A 101 -17.53 3.67 -0.10
CA LEU A 101 -16.53 3.13 -1.02
C LEU A 101 -16.96 1.78 -1.59
N LYS A 102 -17.55 0.90 -0.79
CA LYS A 102 -18.15 -0.36 -1.26
C LYS A 102 -19.27 -0.12 -2.26
N LYS A 103 -20.16 0.85 -1.98
CA LYS A 103 -21.21 1.23 -2.93
C LYS A 103 -20.61 1.80 -4.22
N ALA A 104 -19.56 2.60 -4.13
CA ALA A 104 -18.86 3.07 -5.32
C ALA A 104 -18.31 1.89 -6.15
N GLU A 105 -17.73 0.89 -5.48
CA GLU A 105 -17.22 -0.34 -6.13
C GLU A 105 -18.33 -1.15 -6.83
N GLU A 106 -19.55 -1.20 -6.26
CA GLU A 106 -20.73 -1.85 -6.87
C GLU A 106 -21.23 -1.16 -8.15
N HIS A 107 -20.86 0.12 -8.35
CA HIS A 107 -21.24 0.93 -9.51
C HIS A 107 -20.12 1.07 -10.55
N MET A 108 -19.00 0.37 -10.35
CA MET A 108 -17.91 0.25 -11.32
C MET A 108 -18.21 -0.81 -12.38
#